data_AF-A0A7C5YSD9-F1
#
_entry.id   AF-A0A7C5YSD9-F1
#
_cell.length_a   1.000
_cell.length_b   1.000
_cell.length_c   1.000
_cell.angle_alpha   90.00
_cell.angle_beta   90.00
_cell.angle_gamma   90.00
#
_symmetry.space_group_name_H-M   'P 1'
#
loop_
_entity.id
_entity.type
_entity.pdbx_description
1 polymer ?
#
loop_
_entity_poly.entity_id
_entity_poly.type
_entity_poly.pdbx_seq_one_letter_code
_entity_poly.pdbx_strand_id
1 'polypeptide(L)'
;MNIKEVKTAIKVGDFILKKNDRNKIDIEYLPNIGKNILEDDSARVYIFVVDDIIKKIGGSTCKGGIKATMSFYISAMTGSPGPVRFIIHLLIAQALEKGSKVELYMIVSPKTKAKVPGLFSYHEVEIASFKEMENFCKQDYYSKEGRYPDWNFQENHEEYPKELYKQYLSYHEERIKRK
;
A
#
# COMPACT_ATOMS: atom_id res chain seq x y z
N MET A 1 -12.19 -10.75 5.32
CA MET A 1 -13.12 -9.59 5.25
C MET A 1 -13.32 -9.14 3.81
N ASN A 2 -14.58 -8.96 3.38
CA ASN A 2 -14.91 -8.50 2.04
C ASN A 2 -14.88 -6.96 1.95
N ILE A 3 -14.32 -6.40 0.88
CA ILE A 3 -14.23 -4.95 0.67
C ILE A 3 -15.62 -4.28 0.60
N LYS A 4 -16.65 -5.00 0.16
CA LYS A 4 -18.04 -4.49 0.06
C LYS A 4 -18.65 -4.13 1.41
N GLU A 5 -18.07 -4.63 2.51
CA GLU A 5 -18.48 -4.27 3.86
C GLU A 5 -17.88 -2.94 4.34
N VAL A 6 -16.82 -2.45 3.67
CA VAL A 6 -16.12 -1.21 4.02
C VAL A 6 -16.86 -0.02 3.43
N LYS A 7 -17.23 0.92 4.30
CA LYS A 7 -18.07 2.08 3.93
C LYS A 7 -17.29 3.36 3.61
N THR A 8 -16.02 3.41 4.02
CA THR A 8 -15.20 4.63 4.01
C THR A 8 -14.12 4.62 2.93
N ALA A 9 -13.90 3.48 2.28
CA ALA A 9 -12.87 3.34 1.26
C ALA A 9 -13.44 3.62 -0.13
N ILE A 10 -12.66 4.31 -0.95
CA ILE A 10 -12.94 4.53 -2.37
C ILE A 10 -11.99 3.70 -3.20
N LYS A 11 -12.50 3.08 -4.28
CA LYS A 11 -11.64 2.43 -5.28
C LYS A 11 -10.88 3.50 -6.06
N VAL A 12 -9.60 3.30 -6.28
CA VAL A 12 -8.75 4.26 -7.03
C VAL A 12 -8.11 3.68 -8.28
N GLY A 13 -7.99 2.36 -8.38
CA GLY A 13 -7.42 1.72 -9.56
C GLY A 13 -7.39 0.20 -9.46
N ASP A 14 -6.91 -0.41 -10.53
CA ASP A 14 -6.71 -1.85 -10.68
C ASP A 14 -5.23 -2.11 -10.95
N PHE A 15 -4.65 -3.11 -10.30
CA PHE A 15 -3.31 -3.56 -10.64
C PHE A 15 -3.34 -4.37 -11.93
N ILE A 16 -2.33 -4.19 -12.77
CA ILE A 16 -2.20 -4.87 -14.06
C ILE A 16 -0.82 -5.51 -14.20
N LEU A 17 -0.73 -6.59 -14.99
CA LEU A 17 0.56 -7.19 -15.34
C LEU A 17 1.25 -6.39 -16.43
N LYS A 18 2.55 -6.18 -16.26
CA LYS A 18 3.43 -5.65 -17.30
C LYS A 18 4.09 -6.80 -18.05
N LYS A 19 4.03 -6.74 -19.39
CA LYS A 19 4.76 -7.68 -20.26
C LYS A 19 6.16 -7.16 -20.52
N ASN A 20 7.15 -8.05 -20.47
CA ASN A 20 8.55 -7.76 -20.84
C ASN A 20 9.20 -6.62 -20.04
N ASP A 21 8.82 -6.43 -18.77
CA ASP A 21 9.44 -5.46 -17.86
C ASP A 21 10.00 -6.20 -16.64
N ARG A 22 11.06 -5.64 -16.04
CA ARG A 22 11.65 -6.17 -14.81
C ARG A 22 10.67 -6.07 -13.64
N ASN A 23 9.91 -4.99 -13.60
CA ASN A 23 8.79 -4.81 -12.69
C ASN A 23 7.55 -5.44 -13.31
N LYS A 24 6.98 -6.44 -12.64
CA LYS A 24 5.90 -7.27 -13.17
C LYS A 24 4.53 -6.61 -13.16
N ILE A 25 4.34 -5.55 -12.38
CA ILE A 25 3.02 -4.95 -12.16
C ILE A 25 3.04 -3.44 -12.40
N ASP A 26 1.87 -2.91 -12.75
CA ASP A 26 1.54 -1.49 -12.76
C ASP A 26 0.14 -1.26 -12.17
N ILE A 27 -0.33 -0.02 -12.17
CA ILE A 27 -1.70 0.33 -11.79
C ILE A 27 -2.37 1.12 -12.91
N GLU A 28 -3.53 0.64 -13.34
CA GLU A 28 -4.49 1.41 -14.12
C GLU A 28 -5.40 2.18 -13.14
N TYR A 29 -5.17 3.48 -13.00
CA TYR A 29 -5.99 4.34 -12.16
C TYR A 29 -7.33 4.64 -12.84
N LEU A 30 -8.40 4.70 -12.03
CA LEU A 30 -9.73 4.99 -12.55
C LEU A 30 -9.78 6.39 -13.16
N PRO A 31 -10.36 6.57 -14.37
CA PRO A 31 -10.32 7.83 -15.11
C PRO A 31 -11.10 8.96 -14.43
N ASN A 32 -12.05 8.63 -13.57
CA ASN A 32 -12.87 9.58 -12.81
C ASN A 32 -12.20 10.05 -11.51
N ILE A 33 -11.06 9.47 -11.11
CA ILE A 33 -10.31 9.95 -9.94
C ILE A 33 -9.37 11.05 -10.42
N GLY A 34 -9.71 12.29 -10.07
CA GLY A 34 -8.94 13.46 -10.45
C GLY A 34 -7.50 13.42 -9.96
N LYS A 35 -6.59 14.02 -10.73
CA LYS A 35 -5.16 14.15 -10.38
C LYS A 35 -4.96 14.77 -8.99
N ASN A 36 -5.81 15.73 -8.63
CA ASN A 36 -5.84 16.37 -7.32
C ASN A 36 -6.10 15.39 -6.18
N ILE A 37 -6.78 14.25 -6.41
CA ILE A 37 -6.99 13.20 -5.40
C ILE A 37 -5.82 12.21 -5.40
N LEU A 38 -5.33 11.84 -6.59
CA LEU A 38 -4.24 10.87 -6.74
C LEU A 38 -2.89 11.37 -6.20
N GLU A 39 -2.66 12.68 -6.28
CA GLU A 39 -1.42 13.35 -5.90
C GLU A 39 -1.55 14.19 -4.62
N ASP A 40 -2.70 14.16 -3.94
CA ASP A 40 -2.91 14.88 -2.69
C ASP A 40 -1.97 14.39 -1.59
N ASP A 41 -1.39 15.28 -0.79
CA ASP A 41 -0.40 14.92 0.24
C ASP A 41 -1.01 14.53 1.60
N SER A 42 -2.33 14.45 1.75
CA SER A 42 -2.96 14.05 3.02
C SER A 42 -2.50 12.67 3.46
N ALA A 43 -2.44 12.47 4.78
CA ALA A 43 -2.42 11.13 5.34
C ALA A 43 -3.51 10.24 4.71
N ARG A 44 -3.16 8.99 4.41
CA ARG A 44 -4.07 8.03 3.78
C ARG A 44 -3.83 6.62 4.30
N VAL A 45 -4.87 5.81 4.25
CA VAL A 45 -4.78 4.35 4.34
C VAL A 45 -5.02 3.80 2.94
N TYR A 46 -4.14 2.93 2.46
CA TYR A 46 -4.32 2.18 1.22
C TYR A 46 -4.66 0.72 1.55
N ILE A 47 -5.48 0.12 0.69
CA ILE A 47 -5.99 -1.23 0.87
C ILE A 47 -5.81 -1.99 -0.44
N PHE A 48 -5.15 -3.16 -0.37
CA PHE A 48 -5.04 -4.08 -1.51
C PHE A 48 -6.08 -5.17 -1.37
N VAL A 49 -6.84 -5.39 -2.43
CA VAL A 49 -7.97 -6.31 -2.48
C VAL A 49 -7.74 -7.32 -3.59
N VAL A 50 -7.94 -8.61 -3.31
CA VAL A 50 -7.89 -9.69 -4.30
C VAL A 50 -9.24 -10.39 -4.30
N ASP A 51 -9.93 -10.40 -5.44
CA ASP A 51 -11.24 -11.02 -5.61
C ASP A 51 -12.23 -10.64 -4.49
N ASP A 52 -12.41 -9.32 -4.29
CA ASP A 52 -13.19 -8.69 -3.21
C ASP A 52 -12.67 -8.91 -1.77
N ILE A 53 -11.59 -9.67 -1.56
CA ILE A 53 -11.04 -9.94 -0.23
C ILE A 53 -9.88 -9.00 0.08
N ILE A 54 -9.97 -8.29 1.21
CA ILE A 54 -8.89 -7.41 1.68
C ILE A 54 -7.68 -8.27 2.08
N LYS A 55 -6.54 -8.01 1.41
CA LYS A 55 -5.27 -8.71 1.63
C LYS A 55 -4.21 -7.87 2.31
N LYS A 56 -4.23 -6.54 2.14
CA LYS A 56 -3.31 -5.62 2.83
C LYS A 56 -4.00 -4.35 3.27
N ILE A 57 -3.67 -3.87 4.46
CA ILE A 57 -3.95 -2.51 4.93
C ILE A 57 -2.61 -1.85 5.28
N GLY A 58 -2.39 -0.64 4.79
CA GLY A 58 -1.18 0.14 5.11
C GLY A 58 -1.43 1.63 5.07
N GLY A 59 -0.62 2.39 5.81
CA GLY A 59 -0.70 3.85 5.88
C GLY A 59 0.45 4.57 5.16
N SER A 60 0.21 5.83 4.74
CA SER A 60 1.25 6.67 4.11
C SER A 60 0.95 8.17 4.20
N THR A 61 2.01 8.97 4.38
CA THR A 61 2.05 10.44 4.18
C THR A 61 3.00 10.83 3.03
N CYS A 62 3.29 9.92 2.11
CA CYS A 62 4.24 10.20 1.03
C CYS A 62 3.80 11.42 0.20
N LYS A 63 4.75 12.33 -0.05
CA LYS A 63 4.55 13.47 -0.97
C LYS A 63 4.37 12.97 -2.39
N GLY A 64 3.38 13.48 -3.12
CA GLY A 64 2.91 12.94 -4.41
C GLY A 64 1.80 11.89 -4.26
N GLY A 65 1.15 11.84 -3.09
CA GLY A 65 -0.08 11.11 -2.89
C GLY A 65 -0.03 9.58 -2.96
N ILE A 66 -1.16 8.99 -3.35
CA ILE A 66 -1.27 7.54 -3.52
C ILE A 66 -0.37 7.05 -4.66
N LYS A 67 -0.14 7.86 -5.71
CA LYS A 67 0.76 7.50 -6.81
C LYS A 67 2.21 7.32 -6.33
N ALA A 68 2.72 8.28 -5.55
CA ALA A 68 4.04 8.17 -4.96
C ALA A 68 4.13 6.98 -3.99
N THR A 69 3.08 6.76 -3.19
CA THR A 69 3.01 5.59 -2.28
C THR A 69 3.06 4.27 -3.04
N MET A 70 2.33 4.15 -4.16
CA MET A 70 2.28 2.94 -4.96
C MET A 70 3.54 2.73 -5.79
N SER A 71 4.29 3.79 -6.13
CA SER A 71 5.57 3.71 -6.82
C SER A 71 6.53 2.74 -6.12
N PHE A 72 6.52 2.70 -4.79
CA PHE A 72 7.34 1.80 -3.98
C PHE A 72 7.01 0.31 -4.17
N TYR A 73 5.78 -0.02 -4.56
CA TYR A 73 5.35 -1.39 -4.82
C TYR A 73 5.54 -1.73 -6.29
N ILE A 74 5.09 -0.88 -7.22
CA ILE A 74 5.20 -1.19 -8.67
C ILE A 74 6.65 -1.19 -9.16
N SER A 75 7.57 -0.45 -8.52
CA SER A 75 9.01 -0.44 -8.87
C SER A 75 9.88 -1.35 -7.99
N ALA A 76 9.25 -2.21 -7.18
CA ALA A 76 9.96 -2.97 -6.15
C ALA A 76 10.92 -4.03 -6.68
N MET A 77 10.98 -4.31 -7.98
CA MET A 77 12.01 -5.17 -8.58
C MET A 77 13.18 -4.38 -9.15
N THR A 78 13.35 -3.12 -8.73
CA THR A 78 14.49 -2.24 -9.07
C THR A 78 15.03 -1.52 -7.84
N GLY A 79 16.29 -1.08 -7.89
CA GLY A 79 16.92 -0.37 -6.78
C GLY A 79 17.20 -1.24 -5.54
N SER A 80 16.95 -0.69 -4.36
CA SER A 80 17.20 -1.33 -3.05
C SER A 80 15.89 -1.46 -2.23
N PRO A 81 14.89 -2.21 -2.73
CA PRO A 81 13.63 -2.40 -2.05
C PRO A 81 13.84 -3.11 -0.70
N GLY A 82 12.98 -2.81 0.28
CA GLY A 82 12.86 -3.64 1.47
C GLY A 82 12.12 -4.94 1.14
N PRO A 83 12.27 -5.99 1.96
CA PRO A 83 11.70 -7.32 1.70
C PRO A 83 10.18 -7.26 1.52
N VAL A 84 9.46 -6.51 2.38
CA VAL A 84 7.99 -6.36 2.28
C VAL A 84 7.58 -5.85 0.91
N ARG A 85 8.20 -4.78 0.41
CA ARG A 85 7.81 -4.18 -0.87
C ARG A 85 8.05 -5.13 -2.04
N PHE A 86 9.20 -5.81 -2.03
CA PHE A 86 9.56 -6.80 -3.05
C PHE A 86 8.59 -7.99 -3.05
N ILE A 87 8.29 -8.54 -1.88
CA ILE A 87 7.42 -9.71 -1.74
C ILE A 87 5.97 -9.35 -2.10
N ILE A 88 5.47 -8.19 -1.69
CA ILE A 88 4.12 -7.74 -2.03
C ILE A 88 3.97 -7.52 -3.53
N HIS A 89 4.99 -6.97 -4.21
CA HIS A 89 5.01 -6.88 -5.67
C HIS A 89 4.83 -8.25 -6.32
N LEU A 90 5.57 -9.26 -5.85
CA LEU A 90 5.47 -10.62 -6.37
C LEU A 90 4.13 -11.29 -6.05
N LEU A 91 3.56 -11.05 -4.86
CA LEU A 91 2.24 -11.57 -4.49
C LEU A 91 1.13 -11.01 -5.39
N ILE A 92 1.18 -9.71 -5.69
CA ILE A 92 0.24 -9.09 -6.64
C ILE A 92 0.42 -9.70 -8.03
N ALA A 93 1.67 -9.84 -8.50
CA ALA A 93 1.95 -10.45 -9.80
C ALA A 93 1.41 -11.89 -9.88
N GLN A 94 1.66 -12.72 -8.86
CA GLN A 94 1.17 -14.09 -8.79
C GLN A 94 -0.36 -14.19 -8.77
N ALA A 95 -1.05 -13.26 -8.09
CA ALA A 95 -2.50 -13.23 -8.10
C ALA A 95 -3.02 -12.90 -9.51
N LEU A 96 -2.47 -11.90 -10.17
CA LEU A 96 -2.84 -11.53 -11.53
C LEU A 96 -2.50 -12.64 -12.56
N GLU A 97 -1.36 -13.31 -12.42
CA GLU A 97 -0.95 -14.45 -13.25
C GLU A 97 -1.94 -15.63 -13.14
N LYS A 98 -2.61 -15.79 -11.99
CA LYS A 98 -3.67 -16.79 -11.77
C LYS A 98 -5.04 -16.36 -12.27
N GLY A 99 -5.17 -15.16 -12.83
CA GLY A 99 -6.44 -14.59 -13.30
C GLY A 99 -7.28 -13.92 -12.22
N SER A 100 -6.77 -13.76 -10.99
CA SER A 100 -7.47 -13.00 -9.95
C SER A 100 -7.49 -11.51 -10.28
N LYS A 101 -8.55 -10.82 -9.85
CA LYS A 101 -8.64 -9.36 -9.91
C LYS A 101 -7.96 -8.76 -8.69
N VAL A 102 -7.02 -7.84 -8.90
CA VAL A 102 -6.34 -7.14 -7.80
C VAL A 102 -6.61 -5.64 -7.88
N GLU A 103 -7.22 -5.08 -6.84
CA GLU A 103 -7.73 -3.72 -6.81
C GLU A 103 -7.04 -2.89 -5.73
N LEU A 104 -6.95 -1.57 -5.97
CA LEU A 104 -6.45 -0.59 -5.02
C LEU A 104 -7.60 0.29 -4.52
N TYR A 105 -7.75 0.34 -3.20
CA TYR A 105 -8.65 1.26 -2.51
C TYR A 105 -7.88 2.18 -1.58
N MET A 106 -8.47 3.31 -1.22
CA MET A 106 -7.93 4.20 -0.19
C MET A 106 -8.99 4.85 0.68
N ILE A 107 -8.57 5.24 1.89
CA ILE A 107 -9.31 6.11 2.82
C ILE A 107 -8.42 7.33 3.06
N VAL A 108 -8.95 8.53 2.84
CA VAL A 108 -8.20 9.79 2.97
C VAL A 108 -8.48 10.41 4.34
N SER A 109 -7.44 10.88 5.02
CA SER A 109 -7.58 11.63 6.27
C SER A 109 -8.22 12.98 5.99
N PRO A 110 -9.17 13.44 6.82
CA PRO A 110 -9.52 14.85 6.81
C PRO A 110 -8.28 15.68 7.16
N LYS A 111 -8.12 16.83 6.49
CA LYS A 111 -7.11 17.83 6.86
C LYS A 111 -7.72 18.72 7.94
N THR A 112 -7.17 18.69 9.15
CA THR A 112 -7.64 19.55 10.24
C THR A 112 -6.59 20.61 10.51
N LYS A 113 -6.99 21.88 10.58
CA LYS A 113 -6.09 22.96 10.96
C LYS A 113 -5.92 22.97 12.48
N ALA A 114 -4.67 22.97 12.94
CA ALA A 114 -4.34 23.03 14.35
C ALA A 114 -3.26 24.08 14.60
N LYS A 115 -3.31 24.71 15.76
CA LYS A 115 -2.24 25.59 16.24
C LYS A 115 -1.17 24.74 16.91
N VAL A 116 0.01 24.69 16.30
CA VAL A 116 1.18 23.96 16.81
C VAL A 116 2.14 24.97 17.45
N PRO A 117 2.59 24.76 18.71
CA PRO A 117 3.54 25.64 19.35
C PRO A 117 4.92 25.55 18.67
N GLY A 118 5.49 26.69 18.30
CA GLY A 118 6.92 26.88 18.08
C GLY A 118 7.59 27.47 19.31
N LEU A 119 8.91 27.66 19.26
CA LEU A 119 9.67 28.21 20.39
C LEU A 119 9.21 29.61 20.82
N PHE A 120 8.65 30.41 19.91
CA PHE A 120 8.30 31.82 20.16
C PHE A 120 6.86 32.20 19.79
N SER A 121 6.13 31.33 19.08
CA SER A 121 4.77 31.60 18.59
C SER A 121 4.05 30.33 18.19
N TYR A 122 2.73 30.37 18.08
CA TYR A 122 1.95 29.28 17.50
C TYR A 122 1.85 29.45 15.98
N HIS A 123 1.95 28.34 15.25
CA HIS A 123 1.75 28.28 13.80
C HIS A 123 0.51 27.45 13.48
N GLU A 124 -0.32 27.93 12.56
CA GLU A 124 -1.45 27.16 12.05
C GLU A 124 -0.92 26.17 11.00
N VAL A 125 -1.09 24.88 11.27
CA VAL A 125 -0.61 23.78 10.42
C VAL A 125 -1.77 22.84 10.14
N GLU A 126 -1.86 22.36 8.90
CA GLU A 126 -2.77 21.25 8.57
C GLU A 126 -2.17 19.94 9.07
N ILE A 127 -2.83 19.34 10.05
CA ILE A 127 -2.48 18.02 10.58
C ILE A 127 -3.36 16.99 9.88
N ALA A 128 -2.71 15.96 9.36
CA ALA A 128 -3.34 14.75 8.86
C ALA A 128 -2.54 13.56 9.44
N SER A 129 -3.19 12.75 10.28
CA SER A 129 -2.57 11.58 10.93
C SER A 129 -3.13 10.32 10.30
N PHE A 130 -2.29 9.52 9.64
CA PHE A 130 -2.73 8.21 9.13
C PHE A 130 -2.59 7.11 10.18
N LYS A 131 -1.72 7.26 11.18
CA LYS A 131 -1.36 6.15 12.08
C LYS A 131 -2.56 5.66 12.87
N GLU A 132 -3.37 6.59 13.38
CA GLU A 132 -4.60 6.27 14.10
C GLU A 132 -5.63 5.66 13.14
N MET A 133 -5.80 6.23 11.94
CA MET A 133 -6.69 5.68 10.93
C MET A 133 -6.31 4.25 10.52
N GLU A 134 -5.03 4.00 10.25
CA GLU A 134 -4.50 2.69 9.90
C GLU A 134 -4.74 1.71 11.04
N ASN A 135 -4.49 2.13 12.28
CA ASN A 135 -4.75 1.30 13.45
C ASN A 135 -6.23 0.97 13.60
N PHE A 136 -7.14 1.93 13.46
CA PHE A 136 -8.58 1.68 13.48
C PHE A 136 -9.01 0.72 12.37
N CYS A 137 -8.52 0.91 11.14
CA CYS A 137 -8.83 -0.01 10.03
C CYS A 137 -8.34 -1.45 10.33
N LYS A 138 -7.15 -1.58 10.92
CA LYS A 138 -6.61 -2.90 11.32
C LYS A 138 -7.40 -3.51 12.47
N GLN A 139 -7.83 -2.72 13.45
CA GLN A 139 -8.67 -3.17 14.57
C GLN A 139 -10.05 -3.61 14.09
N ASP A 140 -10.68 -2.85 13.20
CA ASP A 140 -11.96 -3.21 12.57
C ASP A 140 -11.86 -4.56 11.86
N TYR A 141 -10.81 -4.75 11.05
CA TYR A 141 -10.55 -6.03 10.38
C TYR A 141 -10.33 -7.16 11.40
N TYR A 142 -9.47 -6.95 12.40
CA TYR A 142 -9.15 -7.95 13.42
C TYR A 142 -10.39 -8.35 14.22
N SER A 143 -11.27 -7.40 14.55
CA SER A 143 -12.51 -7.67 15.30
C SER A 143 -13.45 -8.63 14.58
N LYS A 144 -13.40 -8.67 13.24
CA LYS A 144 -14.23 -9.56 12.41
C LYS A 144 -13.54 -10.89 12.10
N GLU A 145 -12.23 -10.87 11.86
CA GLU A 145 -11.51 -12.01 11.28
C GLU A 145 -10.63 -12.74 12.32
N GLY A 146 -10.40 -12.15 13.49
CA GLY A 146 -9.51 -12.69 14.53
C GLY A 146 -8.02 -12.66 14.17
N ARG A 147 -7.65 -12.01 13.06
CA ARG A 147 -6.27 -11.84 12.57
C ARG A 147 -6.17 -10.59 11.69
N TYR A 148 -4.96 -10.14 11.34
CA TYR A 148 -4.76 -9.08 10.34
C TYR A 148 -4.77 -9.65 8.91
N PRO A 149 -4.90 -8.80 7.87
CA PRO A 149 -4.91 -9.26 6.49
C PRO A 149 -3.67 -10.10 6.14
N ASP A 150 -3.82 -11.09 5.24
CA ASP A 150 -2.79 -12.10 4.96
C ASP A 150 -1.44 -11.51 4.50
N TRP A 151 -1.43 -10.31 3.92
CA TRP A 151 -0.21 -9.64 3.47
C TRP A 151 0.33 -8.59 4.46
N ASN A 152 -0.22 -8.55 5.68
CA ASN A 152 0.30 -7.82 6.83
C ASN A 152 1.14 -8.76 7.73
N PHE A 153 2.15 -9.39 7.13
CA PHE A 153 3.02 -10.40 7.77
C PHE A 153 3.61 -9.94 9.11
N GLN A 154 4.09 -8.68 9.18
CA GLN A 154 4.68 -8.15 10.40
C GLN A 154 3.66 -8.09 11.54
N GLU A 155 2.46 -7.58 11.27
CA GLU A 155 1.39 -7.48 12.26
C GLU A 155 0.85 -8.85 12.68
N ASN A 156 0.88 -9.84 11.78
CA ASN A 156 0.52 -11.23 12.08
C ASN A 156 1.64 -12.03 12.75
N HIS A 157 2.85 -11.47 12.89
CA HIS A 157 4.05 -12.21 13.32
C HIS A 157 4.36 -13.45 12.45
N GLU A 158 4.08 -13.34 11.15
CA GLU A 158 4.24 -14.42 10.18
C GLU A 158 5.51 -14.24 9.35
N GLU A 159 6.15 -15.37 9.00
CA GLU A 159 7.24 -15.37 8.03
C GLU A 159 6.74 -15.05 6.62
N TYR A 160 7.61 -14.45 5.81
CA TYR A 160 7.32 -14.31 4.38
C TYR A 160 7.30 -15.67 3.68
N PRO A 161 6.55 -15.82 2.57
CA PRO A 161 6.61 -17.03 1.75
C PRO A 161 8.04 -17.34 1.32
N LYS A 162 8.55 -18.52 1.72
CA LYS A 162 9.96 -18.91 1.58
C LYS A 162 10.50 -18.72 0.16
N GLU A 163 9.74 -19.12 -0.84
CA GLU A 163 10.13 -18.99 -2.25
C GLU A 163 10.25 -17.52 -2.69
N LEU A 164 9.38 -16.63 -2.22
CA LEU A 164 9.44 -15.21 -2.53
C LEU A 164 10.60 -14.53 -1.79
N TYR A 165 10.84 -14.94 -0.55
CA TYR A 165 11.97 -14.43 0.23
C TYR A 165 13.31 -14.88 -0.37
N LYS A 166 13.41 -16.12 -0.86
CA LYS A 166 14.57 -16.61 -1.61
C LYS A 166 14.82 -15.81 -2.88
N GLN A 167 13.77 -15.46 -3.62
CA GLN A 167 13.87 -14.56 -4.78
C GLN A 167 14.38 -13.17 -4.38
N TYR A 168 13.91 -12.62 -3.26
CA TYR A 168 14.42 -11.35 -2.72
C TYR A 168 15.91 -11.41 -2.39
N LEU A 169 16.36 -12.46 -1.71
CA LEU A 169 17.77 -12.65 -1.36
C LEU A 169 18.65 -12.76 -2.63
N SER A 170 18.23 -13.59 -3.60
CA SER A 170 18.93 -13.75 -4.88
C SER A 170 19.03 -12.43 -5.64
N TYR A 171 17.93 -11.66 -5.71
CA TYR A 171 17.94 -10.31 -6.29
C TYR A 171 18.95 -9.40 -5.60
N HIS A 172 19.01 -9.45 -4.26
CA HIS A 172 19.90 -8.60 -3.48
C HIS A 172 21.37 -8.96 -3.68
N GLU A 173 21.69 -10.25 -3.71
CA GLU A 173 23.03 -10.78 -3.97
C GLU A 173 23.52 -10.39 -5.37
N GLU A 174 22.71 -10.59 -6.41
CA GLU A 174 23.07 -10.21 -7.77
C GLU A 174 23.36 -8.71 -7.88
N ARG A 175 22.56 -7.89 -7.20
CA ARG A 175 22.76 -6.44 -7.20
C ARG A 175 24.09 -6.04 -6.55
N ILE A 176 24.49 -6.73 -5.47
CA ILE A 176 25.79 -6.50 -4.82
C ILE A 176 26.93 -6.89 -5.76
N LYS A 177 26.83 -8.03 -6.46
CA LYS A 177 27.85 -8.50 -7.41
C LYS A 177 28.04 -7.58 -8.62
N ARG A 178 27.03 -6.79 -8.98
CA ARG A 178 27.07 -5.84 -10.12
C ARG A 178 27.61 -4.46 -9.74
N LYS A 179 27.89 -4.20 -8.45
CA LYS A 179 28.56 -2.98 -7.98
C LYS A 179 30.06 -3.20 -7.89
#